data_AF-A0A5B1QSA1-F1
#
_entry.id   AF-A0A5B1QSA1-F1
#
_cell.length_a   1.000
_cell.length_b   1.000
_cell.length_c   1.000
_cell.angle_alpha   90.00
_cell.angle_beta   90.00
_cell.angle_gamma   90.00
#
_symmetry.space_group_name_H-M   'P 1'
#
loop_
_entity.id
_entity.type
_entity.pdbx_description
1 polymer ?
#
loop_
_entity_poly.entity_id
_entity_poly.type
_entity_poly.pdbx_seq_one_letter_code
_entity_poly.pdbx_strand_id
1 'polypeptide(L)'
;MAKGRSGNNHPKAHGTGHRNKWPTGGPSNRGKWHKEQRRLDERRPESAVDRTETDKEGESAEEEQETRLVIPMPVAMWDFDHCDPRRCSGKKLSRLGLIKELKVGARFHGVVMSPRATQVIAPSDRDIVLQGGLAVVECSWARLDDIPFGKIASPHERLLPYLIATNPTNYGKPWRLNCVEALAAAFYLTGFDEYAERLLEGFGWGSALWKVNRAFFQRYRTCTTAKEVVAMQEVILQELEATYEQSRGKRAEGEDLLVANPNHLPSESSSEGESDEPEEL
;
A
#
# COMPACT_ATOMS: atom_id res chain seq x y z
N MET A 1 9.10 -57.21 28.99
CA MET A 1 10.22 -56.59 29.74
C MET A 1 10.07 -55.08 29.58
N ALA A 2 9.48 -54.37 30.55
CA ALA A 2 10.16 -53.60 31.63
C ALA A 2 11.19 -52.60 31.06
N LYS A 3 11.30 -51.32 31.45
CA LYS A 3 10.66 -50.35 32.36
C LYS A 3 11.42 -49.03 32.05
N GLY A 4 10.82 -47.84 32.21
CA GLY A 4 11.61 -46.61 32.23
C GLY A 4 10.83 -45.29 32.15
N ARG A 5 10.26 -44.88 33.29
CA ARG A 5 9.71 -43.53 33.56
C ARG A 5 10.84 -42.55 33.93
N SER A 6 10.73 -41.30 33.48
CA SER A 6 11.07 -40.08 34.25
C SER A 6 10.56 -38.88 33.41
N GLY A 7 9.69 -37.96 33.83
CA GLY A 7 9.29 -37.55 35.17
C GLY A 7 10.04 -36.28 35.57
N ASN A 8 9.66 -35.10 35.05
CA ASN A 8 10.12 -33.84 35.63
C ASN A 8 8.96 -32.87 35.88
N ASN A 9 8.73 -32.65 37.18
CA ASN A 9 7.76 -31.75 37.79
C ASN A 9 8.17 -30.29 37.60
N HIS A 10 7.20 -29.41 37.35
CA HIS A 10 7.30 -27.99 37.70
C HIS A 10 6.23 -27.69 38.76
N PRO A 11 6.59 -26.97 39.85
CA PRO A 11 5.67 -26.75 40.96
C PRO A 11 4.59 -25.72 40.57
N LYS A 12 3.34 -26.06 40.89
CA LYS A 12 2.19 -25.15 40.87
C LYS A 12 2.27 -24.22 42.07
N ALA A 13 2.45 -22.92 41.82
CA ALA A 13 2.24 -21.90 42.83
C ALA A 13 0.77 -21.46 42.83
N HIS A 14 0.09 -21.69 43.95
CA HIS A 14 -1.25 -21.22 44.24
C HIS A 14 -1.22 -19.71 44.54
N GLY A 15 -1.82 -18.91 43.66
CA GLY A 15 -2.13 -17.49 43.92
C GLY A 15 -3.62 -17.33 44.21
N THR A 16 -3.93 -17.00 45.46
CA THR A 16 -5.27 -16.77 46.02
C THR A 16 -5.99 -15.61 45.34
N GLY A 17 -7.26 -15.85 44.98
CA GLY A 17 -8.11 -14.87 44.32
C GLY A 17 -8.57 -13.74 45.25
N HIS A 18 -8.46 -12.51 44.77
CA HIS A 18 -9.26 -11.39 45.23
C HIS A 18 -10.12 -10.87 44.07
N ARG A 19 -11.40 -11.24 44.09
CA ARG A 19 -12.47 -10.66 43.28
C ARG A 19 -12.83 -9.29 43.87
N ASN A 20 -12.38 -8.21 43.24
CA ASN A 20 -12.93 -6.89 43.54
C ASN A 20 -14.27 -6.73 42.82
N LYS A 21 -15.33 -6.71 43.64
CA LYS A 21 -16.72 -6.41 43.28
C LYS A 21 -16.80 -4.98 42.76
N TRP A 22 -17.32 -4.83 41.54
CA TRP A 22 -17.79 -3.54 41.04
C TRP A 22 -19.19 -3.29 41.62
N PRO A 23 -19.45 -2.15 42.30
CA PRO A 23 -20.80 -1.83 42.73
C PRO A 23 -21.62 -1.29 41.55
N THR A 24 -22.80 -1.86 41.42
CA THR A 24 -23.89 -1.47 40.53
C THR A 24 -24.57 -0.17 41.02
N GLY A 25 -24.65 0.85 40.15
CA GLY A 25 -25.87 1.64 39.89
C GLY A 25 -26.19 2.90 40.73
N GLY A 26 -26.10 4.07 40.07
CA GLY A 26 -27.07 5.19 40.13
C GLY A 26 -26.58 6.54 40.70
N PRO A 27 -27.21 7.71 40.37
CA PRO A 27 -27.79 8.18 39.11
C PRO A 27 -27.05 9.43 38.55
N SER A 28 -27.48 9.88 37.36
CA SER A 28 -26.95 10.96 36.52
C SER A 28 -26.67 12.31 37.20
N ASN A 29 -25.51 12.92 36.89
CA ASN A 29 -25.32 14.36 37.00
C ASN A 29 -24.51 14.89 35.79
N ARG A 30 -25.15 14.93 34.61
CA ARG A 30 -24.66 15.67 33.43
C ARG A 30 -25.03 17.13 33.60
N GLY A 31 -24.08 17.96 34.04
CA GLY A 31 -24.30 19.40 34.03
C GLY A 31 -23.34 20.17 34.91
N LYS A 32 -22.04 20.17 34.59
CA LYS A 32 -21.08 21.15 35.12
C LYS A 32 -19.69 21.16 34.47
N TRP A 33 -19.54 20.68 33.23
CA TRP A 33 -18.25 20.72 32.50
C TRP A 33 -18.20 21.75 31.37
N HIS A 34 -19.21 22.63 31.25
CA HIS A 34 -19.32 23.56 30.11
C HIS A 34 -18.92 25.02 30.40
N LYS A 35 -18.38 25.33 31.59
CA LYS A 35 -18.05 26.73 31.95
C LYS A 35 -16.56 27.06 32.07
N GLU A 36 -15.68 26.07 32.01
CA GLU A 36 -14.23 26.23 32.20
C GLU A 36 -13.40 26.06 30.91
N GLN A 37 -14.03 26.08 29.72
CA GLN A 37 -13.32 25.96 28.44
C GLN A 37 -13.24 27.26 27.64
N ARG A 38 -13.60 28.40 28.25
CA ARG A 38 -13.71 29.69 27.54
C ARG A 38 -12.50 30.63 27.69
N ARG A 39 -11.35 30.14 28.16
CA ARG A 39 -10.15 30.98 28.39
C ARG A 39 -8.83 30.40 27.86
N LEU A 40 -8.86 29.40 26.97
CA LEU A 40 -7.67 28.77 26.40
C LEU A 40 -7.79 28.59 24.87
N ASP A 41 -8.29 29.60 24.16
CA ASP A 41 -8.51 29.53 22.70
C ASP A 41 -7.84 30.69 21.93
N GLU A 42 -6.72 31.23 22.45
CA GLU A 42 -5.93 32.29 21.79
C GLU A 42 -4.59 31.79 21.23
N ARG A 43 -4.39 30.48 21.10
CA ARG A 43 -3.17 29.88 20.51
C ARG A 43 -3.46 28.82 19.43
N ARG A 44 -4.62 28.88 18.79
CA ARG A 44 -4.95 27.98 17.68
C ARG A 44 -4.51 28.61 16.35
N PRO A 45 -3.57 28.00 15.61
CA PRO A 45 -3.14 28.50 14.30
C PRO A 45 -4.27 28.41 13.27
N GLU A 46 -4.34 29.37 12.33
CA GLU A 46 -5.38 29.50 11.30
C GLU A 46 -5.51 28.29 10.36
N SER A 47 -4.53 27.38 10.34
CA SER A 47 -4.58 26.14 9.55
C SER A 47 -5.50 25.06 10.13
N ALA A 48 -6.02 25.24 11.35
CA ALA A 48 -6.90 24.29 12.01
C ALA A 48 -8.37 24.65 11.83
N VAL A 49 -8.89 24.73 10.60
CA VAL A 49 -10.33 24.84 10.31
C VAL A 49 -10.85 23.51 9.75
N ASP A 50 -11.67 22.82 10.55
CA ASP A 50 -12.48 21.70 10.09
C ASP A 50 -13.70 22.29 9.38
N ARG A 51 -13.70 22.28 8.04
CA ARG A 51 -14.80 22.84 7.24
C ARG A 51 -15.95 21.84 7.22
N THR A 52 -16.89 22.00 8.14
CA THR A 52 -18.26 21.47 7.97
C THR A 52 -19.12 22.56 7.36
N GLU A 53 -19.31 22.53 6.04
CA GLU A 53 -20.31 23.36 5.36
C GLU A 53 -21.31 22.47 4.63
N THR A 54 -22.41 22.18 5.32
CA THR A 54 -23.73 22.19 4.71
C THR A 54 -24.08 23.64 4.44
N ASP A 55 -24.23 24.02 3.17
CA ASP A 55 -25.38 24.81 2.69
C ASP A 55 -25.44 24.75 1.16
N LYS A 56 -26.65 24.52 0.66
CA LYS A 56 -27.03 24.47 -0.75
C LYS A 56 -27.37 25.88 -1.21
N GLU A 57 -26.72 26.36 -2.26
CA GLU A 57 -27.34 27.27 -3.23
C GLU A 57 -26.92 26.87 -4.64
N GLY A 58 -27.90 26.88 -5.54
CA GLY A 58 -27.79 26.35 -6.89
C GLY A 58 -27.06 27.32 -7.81
N GLU A 59 -25.97 26.82 -8.38
CA GLU A 59 -25.51 27.22 -9.70
C GLU A 59 -25.69 26.00 -10.60
N SER A 60 -26.27 26.25 -11.76
CA SER A 60 -26.47 25.27 -12.83
C SER A 60 -25.13 24.71 -13.25
N ALA A 61 -24.73 23.59 -12.63
CA ALA A 61 -23.75 22.68 -13.18
C ALA A 61 -24.38 22.07 -14.43
N GLU A 62 -24.15 22.72 -15.56
CA GLU A 62 -24.22 22.08 -16.85
C GLU A 62 -23.53 20.73 -16.69
N GLU A 63 -24.30 19.67 -16.95
CA GLU A 63 -23.79 18.32 -16.93
C GLU A 63 -22.69 18.21 -17.98
N GLU A 64 -21.45 18.49 -17.60
CA GLU A 64 -20.29 17.87 -18.21
C GLU A 64 -20.42 16.37 -17.90
N GLN A 65 -21.29 15.70 -18.67
CA GLN A 65 -21.21 14.28 -18.91
C GLN A 65 -19.91 14.07 -19.68
N GLU A 66 -18.80 14.18 -18.97
CA GLU A 66 -17.50 13.70 -19.39
C GLU A 66 -17.77 12.26 -19.85
N THR A 67 -17.62 12.03 -21.15
CA THR A 67 -17.91 10.75 -21.79
C THR A 67 -16.94 9.73 -21.21
N ARG A 68 -17.32 9.13 -20.07
CA ARG A 68 -16.46 8.22 -19.31
C ARG A 68 -15.93 7.16 -20.26
N LEU A 69 -14.63 7.16 -20.43
CA LEU A 69 -13.94 6.29 -21.37
C LEU A 69 -14.32 4.84 -21.08
N VAL A 70 -14.86 4.16 -22.10
CA VAL A 70 -15.27 2.76 -22.02
C VAL A 70 -14.12 1.90 -22.50
N ILE A 71 -13.71 0.93 -21.69
CA ILE A 71 -12.70 -0.05 -22.08
C ILE A 71 -13.39 -1.07 -23.01
N PRO A 72 -13.02 -1.17 -24.30
CA PRO A 72 -13.75 -1.97 -25.28
C PRO A 72 -13.42 -3.48 -25.20
N MET A 73 -12.51 -3.87 -24.31
CA MET A 73 -12.05 -5.25 -24.14
C MET A 73 -12.39 -5.79 -22.76
N PRO A 74 -12.53 -7.12 -22.60
CA PRO A 74 -12.84 -7.71 -21.31
C PRO A 74 -11.76 -7.43 -20.26
N VAL A 75 -12.17 -6.96 -19.09
CA VAL A 75 -11.31 -6.94 -17.90
C VAL A 75 -11.96 -7.86 -16.87
N ALA A 76 -11.21 -8.83 -16.34
CA ALA A 76 -11.78 -9.84 -15.47
C ALA A 76 -10.88 -10.20 -14.27
N MET A 77 -11.46 -10.84 -13.26
CA MET A 77 -10.68 -11.40 -12.15
C MET A 77 -11.26 -12.71 -11.65
N TRP A 78 -10.41 -13.62 -11.21
CA TRP A 78 -10.82 -14.65 -10.26
C TRP A 78 -10.64 -14.09 -8.87
N ASP A 79 -11.67 -14.23 -8.04
CA ASP A 79 -11.68 -13.76 -6.67
C ASP A 79 -11.88 -14.94 -5.73
N PHE A 80 -11.00 -15.03 -4.74
CA PHE A 80 -10.95 -16.10 -3.76
C PHE A 80 -11.35 -15.63 -2.35
N ASP A 81 -11.83 -14.38 -2.21
CA ASP A 81 -12.26 -13.78 -0.94
C ASP A 81 -11.20 -13.88 0.17
N HIS A 82 -9.93 -13.73 -0.20
CA HIS A 82 -8.79 -13.76 0.74
C HIS A 82 -8.48 -12.39 1.35
N CYS A 83 -9.02 -11.32 0.78
CA CYS A 83 -8.80 -9.93 1.20
C CYS A 83 -10.07 -9.33 1.82
N ASP A 84 -9.91 -8.30 2.67
CA ASP A 84 -11.04 -7.47 3.12
C ASP A 84 -11.70 -6.79 1.91
N PRO A 85 -12.99 -7.04 1.60
CA PRO A 85 -13.67 -6.48 0.43
C PRO A 85 -13.68 -4.95 0.38
N ARG A 86 -13.56 -4.27 1.54
CA ARG A 86 -13.52 -2.80 1.61
C ARG A 86 -12.19 -2.23 1.14
N ARG A 87 -11.10 -2.96 1.36
CA ARG A 87 -9.71 -2.54 1.03
C ARG A 87 -9.21 -3.17 -0.27
N CYS A 88 -9.84 -4.25 -0.73
CA CYS A 88 -9.49 -4.95 -1.95
C CYS A 88 -9.67 -4.06 -3.19
N SER A 89 -8.60 -3.87 -3.95
CA SER A 89 -8.63 -3.13 -5.21
C SER A 89 -9.46 -3.83 -6.29
N GLY A 90 -9.42 -5.17 -6.35
CA GLY A 90 -10.23 -5.95 -7.28
C GLY A 90 -11.73 -5.80 -7.02
N LYS A 91 -12.17 -6.03 -5.79
CA LYS A 91 -13.57 -5.78 -5.35
C LYS A 91 -13.99 -4.33 -5.55
N LYS A 92 -13.07 -3.35 -5.43
CA LYS A 92 -13.37 -1.95 -5.76
C LYS A 92 -13.64 -1.76 -7.26
N LEU A 93 -12.81 -2.32 -8.14
CA LEU A 93 -13.07 -2.30 -9.57
C LEU A 93 -14.41 -2.98 -9.94
N SER A 94 -14.76 -4.07 -9.24
CA SER A 94 -16.03 -4.79 -9.44
C SER A 94 -17.22 -3.90 -9.11
N ARG A 95 -17.16 -3.19 -7.97
CA ARG A 95 -18.18 -2.19 -7.58
C ARG A 95 -18.30 -1.02 -8.55
N LEU A 96 -17.21 -0.64 -9.23
CA LEU A 96 -17.20 0.40 -10.27
C LEU A 96 -17.68 -0.11 -11.63
N GLY A 97 -17.96 -1.41 -11.78
CA GLY A 97 -18.36 -2.01 -13.06
C GLY A 97 -17.23 -2.08 -14.09
N LEU A 98 -15.97 -1.95 -13.67
CA LEU A 98 -14.80 -1.93 -14.54
C LEU A 98 -14.13 -3.31 -14.73
N ILE A 99 -14.53 -4.30 -13.92
CA ILE A 99 -14.00 -5.67 -13.98
C ILE A 99 -15.12 -6.69 -13.75
N LYS A 100 -15.03 -7.82 -14.44
CA LYS A 100 -15.96 -8.94 -14.27
C LYS A 100 -15.38 -10.02 -13.36
N GLU A 101 -16.15 -10.45 -12.37
CA GLU A 101 -15.79 -11.62 -11.54
C GLU A 101 -16.02 -12.93 -12.31
N LEU A 102 -15.00 -13.78 -12.37
CA LEU A 102 -15.01 -15.09 -12.99
C LEU A 102 -15.17 -16.17 -11.93
N LYS A 103 -15.94 -17.20 -12.28
CA LYS A 103 -16.04 -18.42 -11.47
C LYS A 103 -14.76 -19.23 -11.61
N VAL A 104 -14.36 -19.93 -10.54
CA VAL A 104 -13.26 -20.91 -10.60
C VAL A 104 -13.55 -21.97 -11.67
N GLY A 105 -12.57 -22.27 -12.52
CA GLY A 105 -12.74 -23.16 -13.67
C GLY A 105 -13.22 -22.48 -14.95
N ALA A 106 -13.67 -21.22 -14.89
CA ALA A 106 -13.91 -20.44 -16.10
C ALA A 106 -12.59 -20.20 -16.84
N ARG A 107 -12.62 -20.27 -18.17
CA ARG A 107 -11.47 -19.97 -19.03
C ARG A 107 -11.46 -18.49 -19.38
N PHE A 108 -10.28 -17.88 -19.37
CA PHE A 108 -10.05 -16.55 -19.91
C PHE A 108 -9.11 -16.66 -21.12
N HIS A 109 -9.47 -16.00 -22.22
CA HIS A 109 -8.73 -16.11 -23.48
C HIS A 109 -7.68 -15.01 -23.66
N GLY A 110 -7.76 -13.92 -22.89
CA GLY A 110 -6.75 -12.86 -22.89
C GLY A 110 -5.58 -13.14 -21.96
N VAL A 111 -4.77 -12.10 -21.73
CA VAL A 111 -3.60 -12.16 -20.85
C VAL A 111 -4.04 -12.18 -19.39
N VAL A 112 -3.44 -13.07 -18.60
CA VAL A 112 -3.68 -13.19 -17.16
C VAL A 112 -2.43 -12.81 -16.39
N MET A 113 -2.53 -11.75 -15.59
CA MET A 113 -1.48 -11.39 -14.64
C MET A 113 -1.55 -12.35 -13.45
N SER A 114 -0.59 -13.27 -13.39
CA SER A 114 -0.57 -14.40 -12.46
C SER A 114 0.79 -14.45 -11.75
N PRO A 115 0.84 -14.58 -10.41
CA PRO A 115 2.10 -14.70 -9.68
C PRO A 115 2.85 -16.01 -9.95
N ARG A 116 2.23 -16.97 -10.66
CA ARG A 116 2.84 -18.24 -11.08
C ARG A 116 3.19 -18.31 -12.56
N ALA A 117 2.97 -17.22 -13.30
CA ALA A 117 3.37 -17.14 -14.68
C ALA A 117 4.89 -17.33 -14.83
N THR A 118 5.32 -17.84 -15.98
CA THR A 118 6.75 -18.06 -16.30
C THR A 118 7.28 -17.06 -17.33
N GLN A 119 6.40 -16.31 -17.98
CA GLN A 119 6.73 -15.34 -19.01
C GLN A 119 6.39 -13.94 -18.51
N VAL A 120 7.28 -12.96 -18.70
CA VAL A 120 7.01 -11.56 -18.41
C VAL A 120 6.17 -10.95 -19.54
N ILE A 121 5.23 -10.06 -19.20
CA ILE A 121 4.45 -9.32 -20.19
C ILE A 121 5.37 -8.43 -21.06
N ALA A 122 5.09 -8.37 -22.35
CA ALA A 122 5.85 -7.56 -23.29
C ALA A 122 4.94 -6.79 -24.25
N PRO A 123 5.45 -5.77 -24.97
CA PRO A 123 4.67 -5.06 -25.98
C PRO A 123 4.08 -5.97 -27.08
N SER A 124 4.72 -7.10 -27.38
CA SER A 124 4.18 -8.14 -28.27
C SER A 124 2.88 -8.81 -27.79
N ASP A 125 2.51 -8.68 -26.52
CA ASP A 125 1.23 -9.19 -26.01
C ASP A 125 0.03 -8.28 -26.38
N ARG A 126 0.27 -7.13 -27.02
CA ARG A 126 -0.75 -6.13 -27.36
C ARG A 126 -1.95 -6.73 -28.11
N ASP A 127 -1.73 -7.58 -29.11
CA ASP A 127 -2.81 -8.17 -29.90
C ASP A 127 -3.67 -9.15 -29.09
N ILE A 128 -3.04 -9.88 -28.16
CA ILE A 128 -3.73 -10.79 -27.25
C ILE A 128 -4.61 -9.99 -26.29
N VAL A 129 -4.08 -8.87 -25.78
CA VAL A 129 -4.83 -7.96 -24.91
C VAL A 129 -6.00 -7.34 -25.66
N LEU A 130 -5.78 -6.88 -26.90
CA LEU A 130 -6.83 -6.27 -27.71
C LEU A 130 -8.00 -7.24 -28.00
N GLN A 131 -7.70 -8.51 -28.31
CA GLN A 131 -8.70 -9.51 -28.67
C GLN A 131 -9.36 -10.18 -27.46
N GLY A 132 -8.55 -10.52 -26.45
CA GLY A 132 -8.96 -11.36 -25.33
C GLY A 132 -9.08 -10.61 -24.00
N GLY A 133 -8.56 -9.40 -23.90
CA GLY A 133 -8.60 -8.58 -22.70
C GLY A 133 -7.53 -8.92 -21.67
N LEU A 134 -7.73 -8.43 -20.44
CA LEU A 134 -6.87 -8.67 -19.29
C LEU A 134 -7.62 -9.34 -18.14
N ALA A 135 -6.92 -10.20 -17.40
CA ALA A 135 -7.41 -10.67 -16.12
C ALA A 135 -6.32 -10.74 -15.05
N VAL A 136 -6.77 -10.78 -13.80
CA VAL A 136 -5.92 -10.93 -12.61
C VAL A 136 -6.43 -12.04 -11.70
N VAL A 137 -5.53 -12.60 -10.91
CA VAL A 137 -5.87 -13.48 -9.78
C VAL A 137 -5.91 -12.64 -8.50
N GLU A 138 -7.10 -12.32 -8.01
CA GLU A 138 -7.29 -11.61 -6.73
C GLU A 138 -7.05 -12.60 -5.59
N CYS A 139 -6.02 -12.34 -4.81
CA CYS A 139 -5.75 -13.08 -3.58
C CYS A 139 -4.84 -12.27 -2.65
N SER A 140 -4.84 -12.63 -1.37
CA SER A 140 -3.87 -12.07 -0.43
C SER A 140 -2.49 -12.68 -0.68
N TRP A 141 -1.44 -11.86 -0.61
CA TRP A 141 -0.05 -12.33 -0.71
C TRP A 141 0.32 -13.43 0.31
N ALA A 142 -0.36 -13.46 1.46
CA ALA A 142 -0.13 -14.44 2.52
C ALA A 142 -0.74 -15.81 2.25
N ARG A 143 -1.65 -15.91 1.26
CA ARG A 143 -2.44 -17.12 0.97
C ARG A 143 -2.35 -17.52 -0.50
N LEU A 144 -1.18 -17.33 -1.10
CA LEU A 144 -0.93 -17.74 -2.48
C LEU A 144 -0.99 -19.26 -2.64
N ASP A 145 -0.51 -20.01 -1.65
CA ASP A 145 -0.48 -21.48 -1.70
C ASP A 145 -1.88 -22.12 -1.66
N ASP A 146 -2.88 -21.39 -1.16
CA ASP A 146 -4.29 -21.83 -1.12
C ASP A 146 -4.97 -21.75 -2.49
N ILE A 147 -4.37 -21.03 -3.46
CA ILE A 147 -5.00 -20.77 -4.75
C ILE A 147 -4.89 -22.00 -5.66
N PRO A 148 -6.00 -22.55 -6.15
CA PRO A 148 -5.98 -23.69 -7.06
C PRO A 148 -5.62 -23.24 -8.48
N PHE A 149 -4.36 -22.84 -8.70
CA PHE A 149 -3.88 -22.34 -10.00
C PHE A 149 -4.13 -23.32 -11.16
N GLY A 150 -4.15 -24.64 -10.91
CA GLY A 150 -4.52 -25.62 -11.93
C GLY A 150 -5.98 -25.52 -12.42
N LYS A 151 -6.85 -24.80 -11.71
CA LYS A 151 -8.24 -24.50 -12.10
C LYS A 151 -8.40 -23.10 -12.69
N ILE A 152 -7.33 -22.30 -12.73
CA ILE A 152 -7.29 -21.01 -13.41
C ILE A 152 -6.76 -21.31 -14.81
N ALA A 153 -7.64 -21.28 -15.80
CA ALA A 153 -7.28 -21.69 -17.16
C ALA A 153 -7.10 -20.46 -18.06
N SER A 154 -5.85 -20.14 -18.40
CA SER A 154 -5.52 -19.26 -19.52
C SER A 154 -4.28 -19.76 -20.26
N PRO A 155 -4.24 -19.67 -21.60
CA PRO A 155 -3.03 -19.94 -22.37
C PRO A 155 -1.98 -18.83 -22.26
N HIS A 156 -2.31 -17.67 -21.68
CA HIS A 156 -1.50 -16.45 -21.72
C HIS A 156 -1.27 -15.86 -20.33
N GLU A 157 -0.71 -16.66 -19.42
CA GLU A 157 -0.27 -16.16 -18.11
C GLU A 157 1.01 -15.32 -18.25
N ARG A 158 1.05 -14.16 -17.57
CA ARG A 158 2.18 -13.23 -17.57
C ARG A 158 2.54 -12.73 -16.16
N LEU A 159 3.84 -12.50 -15.96
CA LEU A 159 4.40 -11.74 -14.83
C LEU A 159 4.55 -10.27 -15.22
N LEU A 160 4.55 -9.38 -14.22
CA LEU A 160 5.00 -8.01 -14.41
C LEU A 160 6.53 -7.94 -14.29
N PRO A 161 7.19 -7.08 -15.08
CA PRO A 161 8.58 -6.76 -14.85
C PRO A 161 8.76 -5.96 -13.55
N TYR A 162 10.01 -5.66 -13.20
CA TYR A 162 10.34 -4.80 -12.06
C TYR A 162 9.61 -3.46 -12.17
N LEU A 163 8.72 -3.24 -11.21
CA LEU A 163 7.95 -2.03 -10.99
C LEU A 163 7.78 -1.83 -9.49
N ILE A 164 7.63 -0.58 -9.09
CA ILE A 164 7.48 -0.15 -7.72
C ILE A 164 6.00 0.08 -7.43
N ALA A 165 5.51 -0.54 -6.35
CA ALA A 165 4.15 -0.36 -5.89
C ALA A 165 3.90 1.06 -5.37
N THR A 166 2.73 1.59 -5.71
CA THR A 166 2.26 2.92 -5.28
C THR A 166 0.99 2.85 -4.42
N ASN A 167 0.45 1.65 -4.24
CA ASN A 167 -0.65 1.41 -3.32
C ASN A 167 -0.27 1.68 -1.85
N PRO A 168 -1.21 2.11 -1.00
CA PRO A 168 -0.94 2.47 0.39
C PRO A 168 -0.35 1.34 1.25
N THR A 169 -0.64 0.07 0.92
CA THR A 169 -0.22 -1.08 1.72
C THR A 169 1.24 -1.45 1.48
N ASN A 170 1.72 -1.30 0.25
CA ASN A 170 3.03 -1.75 -0.19
C ASN A 170 3.86 -0.66 -0.85
N TYR A 171 3.55 0.61 -0.61
CA TYR A 171 4.22 1.75 -1.22
C TYR A 171 5.76 1.60 -1.17
N GLY A 172 6.41 1.79 -2.32
CA GLY A 172 7.86 1.71 -2.46
C GLY A 172 8.42 0.28 -2.55
N LYS A 173 7.61 -0.76 -2.33
CA LYS A 173 8.09 -2.15 -2.43
C LYS A 173 8.07 -2.62 -3.90
N PRO A 174 9.18 -3.19 -4.39
CA PRO A 174 9.22 -3.72 -5.75
C PRO A 174 8.41 -5.01 -5.87
N TRP A 175 7.81 -5.26 -7.04
CA TRP A 175 6.98 -6.44 -7.36
C TRP A 175 5.74 -6.65 -6.46
N ARG A 176 5.39 -5.69 -5.59
CA ARG A 176 4.25 -5.79 -4.66
C ARG A 176 3.05 -4.93 -5.11
N LEU A 177 2.80 -4.94 -6.41
CA LEU A 177 1.65 -4.25 -7.01
C LEU A 177 0.35 -4.96 -6.61
N ASN A 178 -0.73 -4.20 -6.43
CA ASN A 178 -2.06 -4.77 -6.19
C ASN A 178 -2.78 -5.08 -7.53
N CYS A 179 -3.99 -5.61 -7.47
CA CYS A 179 -4.72 -6.05 -8.68
C CYS A 179 -5.00 -4.91 -9.67
N VAL A 180 -5.33 -3.69 -9.20
CA VAL A 180 -5.58 -2.57 -10.12
C VAL A 180 -4.28 -2.09 -10.76
N GLU A 181 -3.20 -1.99 -9.97
CA GLU A 181 -1.89 -1.61 -10.50
C GLU A 181 -1.37 -2.64 -11.48
N ALA A 182 -1.62 -3.94 -11.25
CA ALA A 182 -1.21 -4.99 -12.16
C ALA A 182 -1.91 -4.91 -13.52
N LEU A 183 -3.22 -4.67 -13.53
CA LEU A 183 -3.99 -4.45 -14.76
C LEU A 183 -3.53 -3.17 -15.48
N ALA A 184 -3.40 -2.07 -14.75
CA ALA A 184 -2.97 -0.80 -15.32
C ALA A 184 -1.55 -0.86 -15.87
N ALA A 185 -0.61 -1.51 -15.16
CA ALA A 185 0.75 -1.73 -15.64
C ALA A 185 0.75 -2.57 -16.92
N ALA A 186 -0.08 -3.62 -17.00
CA ALA A 186 -0.20 -4.42 -18.21
C ALA A 186 -0.73 -3.60 -19.40
N PHE A 187 -1.73 -2.74 -19.18
CA PHE A 187 -2.20 -1.80 -20.20
C PHE A 187 -1.12 -0.81 -20.62
N TYR A 188 -0.39 -0.21 -19.69
CA TYR A 188 0.73 0.68 -20.02
C TYR A 188 1.80 -0.06 -20.83
N LEU A 189 2.18 -1.28 -20.45
CA LEU A 189 3.23 -2.02 -21.17
C LEU A 189 2.79 -2.44 -22.57
N THR A 190 1.49 -2.63 -22.80
CA THR A 190 0.94 -2.99 -24.12
C THR A 190 0.45 -1.78 -24.92
N GLY A 191 0.61 -0.55 -24.41
CA GLY A 191 0.31 0.70 -25.10
C GLY A 191 -1.17 1.11 -25.10
N PHE A 192 -1.91 0.77 -24.05
CA PHE A 192 -3.31 1.14 -23.84
C PHE A 192 -3.47 2.12 -22.66
N ASP A 193 -2.79 3.26 -22.77
CA ASP A 193 -2.58 4.20 -21.67
C ASP A 193 -3.89 4.72 -21.09
N GLU A 194 -4.83 5.07 -21.96
CA GLU A 194 -6.17 5.55 -21.60
C GLU A 194 -6.95 4.51 -20.75
N TYR A 195 -6.80 3.22 -21.04
CA TYR A 195 -7.46 2.16 -20.28
C TYR A 195 -6.81 1.94 -18.92
N ALA A 196 -5.48 2.12 -18.84
CA ALA A 196 -4.78 2.11 -17.56
C ALA A 196 -5.22 3.27 -16.67
N GLU A 197 -5.29 4.48 -17.23
CA GLU A 197 -5.74 5.68 -16.52
C GLU A 197 -7.19 5.54 -16.05
N ARG A 198 -8.07 4.99 -16.90
CA ARG A 198 -9.46 4.72 -16.55
C ARG A 198 -9.61 3.77 -15.37
N LEU A 199 -8.77 2.73 -15.28
CA LEU A 199 -8.78 1.83 -14.12
C LEU A 199 -8.30 2.52 -12.83
N LEU A 200 -7.34 3.43 -12.96
CA LEU A 200 -6.68 4.10 -11.82
C LEU A 200 -7.46 5.31 -11.29
N GLU A 201 -8.32 5.93 -12.12
CA GLU A 201 -9.11 7.13 -11.79
C GLU A 201 -9.90 6.98 -10.48
N GLY A 202 -10.44 5.78 -10.22
CA GLY A 202 -11.18 5.49 -8.99
C GLY A 202 -10.32 5.48 -7.71
N PHE A 203 -9.00 5.64 -7.80
CA PHE A 203 -8.06 5.54 -6.68
C PHE A 203 -7.28 6.86 -6.54
N GLY A 204 -7.42 7.54 -5.40
CA GLY A 204 -6.74 8.84 -5.18
C GLY A 204 -5.21 8.80 -5.29
N TRP A 205 -4.60 7.63 -5.06
CA TRP A 205 -3.16 7.40 -5.25
C TRP A 205 -2.83 6.82 -6.65
N GLY A 206 -3.82 6.46 -7.46
CA GLY A 206 -3.64 5.72 -8.72
C GLY A 206 -2.73 6.42 -9.72
N SER A 207 -2.82 7.75 -9.83
CA SER A 207 -1.94 8.55 -10.72
C SER A 207 -0.45 8.45 -10.36
N ALA A 208 -0.11 8.02 -9.13
CA ALA A 208 1.28 7.82 -8.72
C ALA A 208 1.94 6.65 -9.45
N LEU A 209 1.18 5.63 -9.87
CA LEU A 209 1.73 4.44 -10.52
C LEU A 209 2.57 4.81 -11.76
N TRP A 210 1.99 5.62 -12.65
CA TRP A 210 2.69 6.13 -13.83
C TRP A 210 3.85 7.03 -13.43
N LYS A 211 3.61 8.00 -12.54
CA LYS A 211 4.64 9.00 -12.15
C LYS A 211 5.90 8.35 -11.59
N VAL A 212 5.75 7.38 -10.68
CA VAL A 212 6.87 6.67 -10.03
C VAL A 212 7.59 5.76 -11.01
N ASN A 213 6.86 5.08 -11.90
CA ASN A 213 7.43 4.07 -12.78
C ASN A 213 7.66 4.55 -14.22
N ARG A 214 7.51 5.85 -14.51
CA ARG A 214 7.53 6.41 -15.87
C ARG A 214 8.79 6.00 -16.64
N ALA A 215 9.96 6.12 -16.01
CA ALA A 215 11.23 5.75 -16.62
C ALA A 215 11.29 4.25 -16.98
N PHE A 216 10.75 3.38 -16.13
CA PHE A 216 10.70 1.94 -16.39
C PHE A 216 9.73 1.61 -17.51
N PHE A 217 8.51 2.17 -17.50
CA PHE A 217 7.54 1.98 -18.57
C PHE A 217 8.08 2.42 -19.92
N GLN A 218 8.74 3.59 -19.99
CA GLN A 218 9.33 4.10 -21.21
C GLN A 218 10.40 3.16 -21.78
N ARG A 219 11.26 2.58 -20.92
CA ARG A 219 12.27 1.61 -21.34
C ARG A 219 11.67 0.27 -21.76
N TYR A 220 10.71 -0.28 -21.01
CA TYR A 220 10.09 -1.54 -21.38
C TYR A 220 9.30 -1.45 -22.68
N ARG A 221 8.74 -0.29 -23.00
CA ARG A 221 8.07 -0.04 -24.29
C ARG A 221 9.00 -0.02 -25.50
N THR A 222 10.31 0.16 -25.31
CA THR A 222 11.26 0.03 -26.44
C THR A 222 11.56 -1.42 -26.78
N CYS A 223 11.21 -2.36 -25.90
CA CYS A 223 11.32 -3.79 -26.14
C CYS A 223 10.17 -4.29 -27.02
N THR A 224 10.34 -5.45 -27.63
CA THR A 224 9.29 -6.15 -28.38
C THR A 224 8.91 -7.45 -27.69
N THR A 225 9.91 -8.26 -27.31
CA THR A 225 9.69 -9.62 -26.79
C THR A 225 9.87 -9.73 -25.28
N ALA A 226 9.30 -10.78 -24.67
CA ALA A 226 9.48 -11.04 -23.23
C ALA A 226 10.95 -11.20 -22.83
N LYS A 227 11.79 -11.75 -23.71
CA LYS A 227 13.24 -11.88 -23.48
C LYS A 227 13.92 -10.52 -23.39
N GLU A 228 13.56 -9.60 -24.29
CA GLU A 228 14.09 -8.23 -24.26
C GLU A 228 13.64 -7.47 -23.01
N VAL A 229 12.39 -7.66 -22.57
CA VAL A 229 11.90 -7.06 -21.33
C VAL A 229 12.68 -7.56 -20.11
N VAL A 230 12.99 -8.86 -20.05
CA VAL A 230 13.83 -9.44 -18.99
C VAL A 230 15.25 -8.87 -19.03
N ALA A 231 15.87 -8.80 -20.21
CA ALA A 231 17.20 -8.21 -20.36
C ALA A 231 17.21 -6.72 -19.95
N MET A 232 16.19 -5.95 -20.36
CA MET A 232 16.05 -4.56 -19.94
C MET A 232 15.84 -4.43 -18.43
N GLN A 233 15.09 -5.34 -17.82
CA GLN A 233 14.91 -5.39 -16.38
C GLN A 233 16.24 -5.62 -15.65
N GLU A 234 17.09 -6.54 -16.14
CA GLU A 234 18.41 -6.79 -15.56
C GLU A 234 19.29 -5.54 -15.60
N VAL A 235 19.29 -4.81 -16.72
CA VAL A 235 20.01 -3.53 -16.84
C VAL A 235 19.48 -2.50 -15.84
N ILE A 236 18.15 -2.36 -15.72
CA ILE A 236 17.53 -1.45 -14.74
C ILE A 236 17.97 -1.81 -13.31
N LEU A 237 17.97 -3.09 -12.96
CA LEU A 237 18.37 -3.55 -11.62
C LEU A 237 19.84 -3.24 -11.31
N GLN A 238 20.74 -3.45 -12.28
CA GLN A 238 22.16 -3.13 -12.14
C GLN A 238 22.39 -1.62 -11.95
N GLU A 239 21.69 -0.78 -12.71
CA GLU A 239 21.76 0.69 -12.56
C GLU A 239 21.24 1.15 -11.19
N LEU A 240 20.16 0.54 -10.69
CA LEU A 240 19.60 0.85 -9.38
C LEU A 240 20.56 0.45 -8.25
N GLU A 241 21.21 -0.71 -8.35
CA GLU A 241 22.22 -1.17 -7.40
C GLU A 241 23.44 -0.24 -7.39
N ALA A 242 23.98 0.10 -8.56
CA ALA A 242 25.10 1.04 -8.68
C ALA A 242 24.76 2.43 -8.11
N THR A 243 23.56 2.94 -8.37
CA THR A 243 23.09 4.23 -7.81
C THR A 243 22.97 4.17 -6.30
N TYR A 244 22.46 3.06 -5.76
CA TYR A 244 22.33 2.84 -4.32
C TYR A 244 23.71 2.81 -3.64
N GLU A 245 24.67 2.06 -4.18
CA GLU A 245 26.05 1.98 -3.68
C GLU A 245 26.75 3.34 -3.69
N GLN A 246 26.64 4.10 -4.78
CA GLN A 246 27.20 5.45 -4.87
C GLN A 246 26.61 6.41 -3.83
N SER A 247 25.29 6.32 -3.59
CA SER A 247 24.64 7.15 -2.57
C SER A 247 25.10 6.81 -1.15
N ARG A 248 25.41 5.53 -0.91
CA ARG A 248 25.88 5.04 0.38
C ARG A 248 27.36 5.36 0.62
N GLY A 249 28.20 5.27 -0.42
CA GLY A 249 29.59 5.70 -0.38
C GLY A 249 29.72 7.19 -0.04
N LYS A 250 28.94 8.05 -0.72
CA LYS A 250 28.91 9.50 -0.44
C LYS A 250 28.44 9.84 0.98
N ARG A 251 27.50 9.04 1.53
CA ARG A 251 27.05 9.20 2.93
C ARG A 251 28.07 8.73 3.95
N ALA A 252 28.92 7.77 3.62
CA ALA A 252 30.02 7.32 4.47
C ALA A 252 31.21 8.30 4.46
N GLU A 253 31.38 9.06 3.39
CA GLU A 253 32.40 10.12 3.26
C GLU A 253 31.94 11.49 3.77
N GLY A 254 30.64 11.71 3.97
CA GLY A 254 30.08 12.92 4.57
C GLY A 254 30.06 12.86 6.10
N GLU A 255 30.38 13.97 6.75
CA GLU A 255 30.40 14.13 8.22
C GLU A 255 29.16 13.51 8.89
N ASP A 256 29.39 12.85 10.03
CA ASP A 256 28.36 12.23 10.86
C ASP A 256 27.25 13.23 11.23
N LEU A 257 26.14 13.19 10.50
CA LEU A 257 24.98 14.07 10.70
C LEU A 257 24.15 13.70 11.94
N LEU A 258 24.65 12.84 12.82
CA LEU A 258 24.06 12.55 14.12
C LEU A 258 24.24 13.75 15.07
N VAL A 259 23.47 14.81 14.83
CA VAL A 259 23.33 15.90 15.79
C VAL A 259 22.52 15.39 16.98
N ALA A 260 23.04 15.57 18.19
CA ALA A 260 22.35 15.19 19.42
C ALA A 260 20.94 15.83 19.46
N ASN A 261 19.92 15.03 19.80
CA ASN A 261 18.55 15.52 19.92
C ASN A 261 18.49 16.63 21.00
N PRO A 262 18.19 17.89 20.63
CA PRO A 262 18.22 19.01 21.57
C PRO A 262 17.18 18.88 22.70
N ASN A 263 16.15 18.04 22.56
CA ASN A 263 15.19 17.75 23.64
C ASN A 263 15.74 16.87 24.78
N HIS A 264 16.99 16.38 24.69
CA HIS A 264 17.66 15.63 25.76
C HIS A 264 18.74 16.44 26.48
N LEU A 265 18.86 17.75 26.22
CA LEU A 265 19.74 18.60 26.99
C LEU A 265 19.25 18.67 28.44
N PRO A 266 20.09 18.39 29.45
CA PRO A 266 19.74 18.65 30.84
C PRO A 266 19.39 20.13 30.96
N SER A 267 18.22 20.46 31.50
CA SER A 267 17.92 21.84 31.87
C SER A 267 18.97 22.25 32.89
N GLU A 268 19.86 23.18 32.54
CA GLU A 268 20.76 23.79 33.50
C GLU A 268 19.88 24.55 34.51
N SER A 269 19.68 23.93 35.68
CA SER A 269 19.20 24.64 36.85
C SER A 269 20.27 25.64 37.23
N SER A 270 19.93 26.92 37.12
CA SER A 270 20.68 28.06 37.59
C SER A 270 21.17 27.81 39.01
N SER A 271 22.45 27.47 39.17
CA SER A 271 23.14 27.52 40.46
C SER A 271 23.63 28.95 40.62
N GLU A 272 22.82 29.78 41.27
CA GLU A 272 23.25 31.09 41.77
C GLU A 272 24.47 30.93 42.68
N GLY A 273 25.41 31.86 42.54
CA GLY A 273 26.70 31.80 43.22
C GLY A 273 26.62 32.20 44.69
N GLU A 274 27.45 31.55 45.51
CA GLU A 274 27.96 32.07 46.77
C GLU A 274 29.49 31.92 46.72
N SER A 275 30.18 33.05 46.62
CA SER A 275 31.62 33.15 46.82
C SER A 275 31.86 33.70 48.23
N ASP A 276 32.34 32.83 49.12
CA ASP A 276 32.79 33.16 50.48
C ASP A 276 33.92 34.21 50.46
N GLU A 277 33.77 35.27 51.28
CA GLU A 277 34.85 36.22 51.60
C GLU A 277 35.85 35.59 52.59
N PRO A 278 37.16 35.87 52.48
CA PRO A 278 38.12 35.55 53.54
C PRO A 278 38.31 36.72 54.52
N GLU A 279 38.18 36.46 55.83
CA GLU A 279 38.58 37.36 56.92
C GLU A 279 40.12 37.56 56.94
N GLU A 280 40.55 38.83 57.05
CA GLU A 280 41.94 39.23 57.28
C GLU A 280 42.42 38.91 58.71
N LEU A 281 43.71 38.56 58.82
CA LEU A 281 44.54 38.65 60.04
C LEU A 281 45.69 39.63 59.80
#